data_AF-A0A7I8LKD0-F1
#
_entry.id   AF-A0A7I8LKD0-F1
#
_cell.length_a   1.000
_cell.length_b   1.000
_cell.length_c   1.000
_cell.angle_alpha   90.00
_cell.angle_beta   90.00
_cell.angle_gamma   90.00
#
_symmetry.space_group_name_H-M   'P 1'
#
loop_
_entity.id
_entity.type
_entity.pdbx_description
1 polymer ?
#
loop_
_entity_poly.entity_id
_entity_poly.type
_entity_poly.pdbx_seq_one_letter_code
_entity_poly.pdbx_strand_id
1 'polypeptide(L)'
;MGPKIANLIFGTLCGSSSGLISLDISDDNIAGWLSNIGRQSTCFSPLPSSSPSNGVLKSLCVLNLRGNNLGEDDAEDLKHALAHMPRLRQLDISDNPLTDGGIRSLIPYFLKAIERPDPLSDIKIENCSLSSVAVVQLLENIQHLGKPLRSLSLADNNLGSCVGVPLAKFLGPSRLQRLNIEDVGLGPLGFQELERGLPEDVGLVWVNVSKNRGKKEAAEFLAKLVSRAPELSVVNAGYNFMPAESLPVICEALKLSRGKLERVDLTGNGHLCEPSPPPMLADLRFQGKPVVILPSSLSTVAYDDDP
;
A
#
# COMPACT_ATOMS: atom_id res chain seq x y z
N MET A 1 -7.53 -23.02 -5.86
CA MET A 1 -6.92 -23.75 -6.99
C MET A 1 -5.64 -24.44 -6.49
N GLY A 2 -4.65 -24.81 -7.30
CA GLY A 2 -3.40 -25.38 -6.78
C GLY A 2 -2.28 -25.27 -7.82
N PRO A 3 -1.02 -25.59 -7.47
CA PRO A 3 0.15 -25.26 -8.31
C PRO A 3 0.08 -25.86 -9.72
N LYS A 4 -0.52 -27.05 -9.88
CA LYS A 4 -0.70 -27.68 -11.21
C LYS A 4 -1.61 -26.89 -12.14
N ILE A 5 -2.66 -26.28 -11.59
CA ILE A 5 -3.63 -25.52 -12.39
C ILE A 5 -3.06 -24.14 -12.72
N ALA A 6 -2.35 -23.50 -11.79
CA ALA A 6 -1.58 -22.29 -12.07
C ALA A 6 -0.61 -22.53 -13.24
N ASN A 7 0.10 -23.66 -13.22
CA ASN A 7 0.99 -24.04 -14.32
C ASN A 7 0.28 -24.19 -15.65
N LEU A 8 -0.90 -24.79 -15.66
CA LEU A 8 -1.72 -24.90 -16.87
C LEU A 8 -2.15 -23.52 -17.38
N ILE A 9 -2.60 -22.63 -16.50
CA ILE A 9 -3.03 -21.27 -16.85
C ILE A 9 -1.86 -20.51 -17.47
N PHE A 10 -0.75 -20.39 -16.75
CA PHE A 10 0.41 -19.64 -17.23
C PHE A 10 1.02 -20.28 -18.47
N GLY A 11 1.10 -21.61 -18.55
CA GLY A 11 1.53 -22.32 -19.76
C GLY A 11 0.63 -22.06 -20.98
N THR A 12 -0.69 -22.02 -20.78
CA THR A 12 -1.66 -21.72 -21.84
C THR A 12 -1.56 -20.26 -22.27
N LEU A 13 -1.47 -19.32 -21.32
CA LEU A 13 -1.35 -17.89 -21.61
C LEU A 13 -0.05 -17.57 -22.37
N CYS A 14 1.03 -18.27 -22.03
CA CYS A 14 2.29 -18.25 -22.75
C CYS A 14 2.16 -18.72 -24.20
N GLY A 15 1.53 -19.87 -24.42
CA GLY A 15 1.42 -20.44 -25.76
C GLY A 15 0.47 -19.69 -26.70
N SER A 16 -0.44 -18.87 -26.17
CA SER A 16 -1.62 -18.40 -26.92
C SER A 16 -1.54 -16.99 -27.51
N SER A 17 -0.42 -16.26 -27.43
CA SER A 17 -0.39 -14.82 -27.82
C SER A 17 -1.57 -14.03 -27.23
N SER A 18 -1.93 -14.34 -25.98
CA SER A 18 -3.18 -13.88 -25.39
C SER A 18 -3.27 -12.35 -25.33
N GLY A 19 -4.46 -11.83 -25.65
CA GLY A 19 -4.82 -10.41 -25.45
C GLY A 19 -5.22 -10.10 -24.01
N LEU A 20 -4.92 -10.99 -23.04
CA LEU A 20 -5.40 -10.87 -21.67
C LEU A 20 -4.76 -9.64 -21.00
N ILE A 21 -5.60 -8.77 -20.45
CA ILE A 21 -5.19 -7.51 -19.81
C ILE A 21 -5.11 -7.66 -18.29
N SER A 22 -5.99 -8.47 -17.71
CA SER A 22 -6.08 -8.70 -16.27
C SER A 22 -6.11 -10.19 -15.99
N LEU A 23 -5.32 -10.64 -15.03
CA LEU A 23 -5.30 -12.00 -14.56
C LEU A 23 -5.45 -11.99 -13.04
N ASP A 24 -6.52 -12.64 -12.58
CA ASP A 24 -6.78 -12.84 -11.16
C ASP A 24 -6.69 -14.33 -10.87
N ILE A 25 -5.77 -14.70 -9.98
CA ILE A 25 -5.57 -16.05 -9.47
C ILE A 25 -5.40 -15.92 -7.94
N SER A 26 -6.19 -15.08 -7.27
CA SER A 26 -6.12 -14.95 -5.81
C SER A 26 -6.71 -16.17 -5.08
N ASP A 27 -6.27 -16.39 -3.84
CA ASP A 27 -6.83 -17.39 -2.91
C ASP A 27 -6.76 -18.82 -3.44
N ASP A 28 -5.73 -19.09 -4.24
CA ASP A 28 -5.65 -20.24 -5.11
C ASP A 28 -4.52 -21.21 -4.76
N ASN A 29 -3.81 -20.96 -3.65
CA ASN A 29 -2.77 -21.81 -3.07
C ASN A 29 -1.75 -22.33 -4.11
N ILE A 30 -1.17 -21.42 -4.88
CA ILE A 30 -0.29 -21.75 -6.01
C ILE A 30 1.19 -21.86 -5.62
N ALA A 31 1.55 -21.82 -4.34
CA ALA A 31 2.94 -22.01 -3.87
C ALA A 31 3.67 -23.17 -4.57
N GLY A 32 4.92 -22.96 -4.97
CA GLY A 32 5.74 -23.90 -5.72
C GLY A 32 5.33 -24.10 -7.20
N TRP A 33 4.45 -23.27 -7.75
CA TRP A 33 4.01 -23.40 -9.14
C TRP A 33 5.17 -23.27 -10.14
N LEU A 34 5.99 -22.24 -9.99
CA LEU A 34 7.11 -21.96 -10.90
C LEU A 34 8.29 -22.94 -10.74
N SER A 35 8.56 -23.41 -9.52
CA SER A 35 9.53 -24.48 -9.27
C SER A 35 9.22 -25.76 -10.06
N ASN A 36 7.94 -25.99 -10.39
CA ASN A 36 7.51 -27.07 -11.28
C ASN A 36 7.59 -26.71 -12.77
N ILE A 37 7.43 -25.43 -13.14
CA ILE A 37 7.56 -24.92 -14.51
C ILE A 37 9.01 -25.01 -15.01
N GLY A 38 10.00 -24.77 -14.13
CA GLY A 38 11.44 -24.79 -14.44
C GLY A 38 12.00 -26.13 -14.94
N ARG A 39 11.24 -27.23 -14.87
CA ARG A 39 11.65 -28.54 -15.45
C ARG A 39 10.86 -28.93 -16.71
N GLN A 40 9.77 -28.25 -17.06
CA GLN A 40 8.87 -28.71 -18.15
C GLN A 40 8.41 -27.62 -19.14
N SER A 41 8.56 -26.32 -18.86
CA SER A 41 8.06 -25.26 -19.75
C SER A 41 9.07 -24.12 -19.92
N THR A 42 9.45 -23.85 -21.18
CA THR A 42 10.47 -22.87 -21.58
C THR A 42 10.02 -21.40 -21.49
N CYS A 43 8.78 -21.12 -21.06
CA CYS A 43 8.18 -19.79 -21.18
C CYS A 43 8.75 -18.76 -20.20
N PHE A 44 9.10 -19.18 -18.98
CA PHE A 44 9.61 -18.28 -17.93
C PHE A 44 11.08 -18.52 -17.61
N SER A 45 11.84 -19.05 -18.57
CA SER A 45 13.29 -19.24 -18.40
C SER A 45 13.96 -17.89 -18.06
N PRO A 46 15.05 -17.92 -17.26
CA PRO A 46 15.78 -16.70 -16.92
C PRO A 46 16.21 -15.97 -18.19
N LEU A 47 15.72 -14.74 -18.38
CA LEU A 47 16.12 -13.89 -19.49
C LEU A 47 17.58 -13.44 -19.29
N PRO A 48 18.43 -13.46 -20.33
CA PRO A 48 19.76 -12.86 -20.27
C PRO A 48 19.64 -11.36 -19.94
N SER A 49 20.55 -10.85 -19.11
CA SER A 49 20.56 -9.46 -18.63
C SER A 49 20.61 -8.40 -19.74
N SER A 50 20.93 -8.78 -20.97
CA SER A 50 21.10 -7.90 -22.14
C SER A 50 20.03 -8.08 -23.25
N SER A 51 19.06 -8.97 -23.08
CA SER A 51 18.04 -9.21 -24.12
C SER A 51 16.86 -8.23 -23.98
N PRO A 52 16.39 -7.60 -25.07
CA PRO A 52 15.13 -6.86 -25.02
C PRO A 52 14.03 -7.83 -24.58
N SER A 53 13.28 -7.47 -23.55
CA SER A 53 12.23 -8.29 -22.95
C SER A 53 11.09 -8.52 -23.95
N ASN A 54 11.28 -9.48 -24.85
CA ASN A 54 10.23 -10.05 -25.67
C ASN A 54 9.38 -11.00 -24.82
N GLY A 55 8.85 -10.47 -23.71
CA GLY A 55 8.03 -11.21 -22.76
C GLY A 55 6.81 -11.81 -23.44
N VAL A 56 6.36 -12.96 -22.96
CA VAL A 56 5.32 -13.74 -23.62
C VAL A 56 3.91 -13.20 -23.31
N LEU A 57 3.75 -12.48 -22.19
CA LEU A 57 2.48 -11.91 -21.73
C LEU A 57 2.42 -10.40 -21.97
N LYS A 58 2.54 -10.00 -23.24
CA LYS A 58 2.71 -8.59 -23.66
C LYS A 58 1.50 -7.69 -23.38
N SER A 59 0.32 -8.26 -23.23
CA SER A 59 -0.93 -7.52 -23.02
C SER A 59 -1.27 -7.33 -21.54
N LEU A 60 -0.67 -8.14 -20.66
CA LEU A 60 -1.04 -8.20 -19.25
C LEU A 60 -0.62 -6.93 -18.52
N CYS A 61 -1.60 -6.25 -17.95
CA CYS A 61 -1.45 -4.98 -17.23
C CYS A 61 -1.73 -5.12 -15.74
N VAL A 62 -2.58 -6.07 -15.35
CA VAL A 62 -3.03 -6.27 -13.97
C VAL A 62 -2.83 -7.74 -13.60
N LEU A 63 -2.17 -7.98 -12.48
CA LEU A 63 -1.95 -9.31 -11.93
C LEU A 63 -2.30 -9.30 -10.45
N ASN A 64 -3.26 -10.13 -10.07
CA ASN A 64 -3.64 -10.38 -8.68
C ASN A 64 -3.22 -11.80 -8.29
N LEU A 65 -2.30 -11.89 -7.33
CA LEU A 65 -1.78 -13.12 -6.72
C LEU A 65 -2.03 -13.14 -5.21
N ARG A 66 -2.99 -12.37 -4.70
CA ARG A 66 -3.30 -12.33 -3.28
C ARG A 66 -3.62 -13.72 -2.71
N GLY A 67 -3.22 -14.03 -1.48
CA GLY A 67 -3.73 -15.22 -0.76
C GLY A 67 -3.26 -16.57 -1.32
N ASN A 68 -2.07 -16.62 -1.92
CA ASN A 68 -1.58 -17.79 -2.64
C ASN A 68 -0.55 -18.64 -1.90
N ASN A 69 -0.27 -18.28 -0.64
CA ASN A 69 0.73 -18.92 0.19
C ASN A 69 2.14 -18.89 -0.42
N LEU A 70 2.46 -17.89 -1.25
CA LEU A 70 3.80 -17.72 -1.85
C LEU A 70 4.82 -17.43 -0.75
N GLY A 71 5.85 -18.27 -0.67
CA GLY A 71 6.95 -18.11 0.28
C GLY A 71 8.14 -17.32 -0.27
N GLU A 72 9.21 -17.28 0.51
CA GLU A 72 10.48 -16.65 0.13
C GLU A 72 11.05 -17.24 -1.17
N ASP A 73 11.06 -18.57 -1.32
CA ASP A 73 11.56 -19.25 -2.52
C ASP A 73 10.71 -18.93 -3.76
N ASP A 74 9.39 -18.79 -3.58
CA ASP A 74 8.46 -18.44 -4.66
C ASP A 74 8.67 -17.00 -5.16
N ALA A 75 9.27 -16.12 -4.36
CA ALA A 75 9.48 -14.74 -4.75
C ALA A 75 10.55 -14.59 -5.85
N GLU A 76 11.60 -15.42 -5.79
CA GLU A 76 12.64 -15.47 -6.82
C GLU A 76 12.07 -16.01 -8.14
N ASP A 77 11.28 -17.07 -8.03
CA ASP A 77 10.50 -17.62 -9.13
C ASP A 77 9.57 -16.54 -9.73
N LEU A 78 8.78 -15.88 -8.89
CA LEU A 78 7.87 -14.82 -9.30
C LEU A 78 8.59 -13.68 -10.02
N LYS A 79 9.76 -13.27 -9.52
CA LYS A 79 10.63 -12.28 -10.18
C LYS A 79 10.92 -12.66 -11.63
N HIS A 80 11.21 -13.94 -11.89
CA HIS A 80 11.44 -14.44 -13.24
C HIS A 80 10.17 -14.40 -14.09
N ALA A 81 9.03 -14.82 -13.54
CA ALA A 81 7.76 -14.78 -14.26
C ALA A 81 7.34 -13.36 -14.64
N LEU A 82 7.47 -12.41 -13.71
CA LEU A 82 7.14 -11.00 -13.91
C LEU A 82 8.00 -10.33 -15.00
N ALA A 83 9.22 -10.82 -15.24
CA ALA A 83 10.08 -10.33 -16.32
C ALA A 83 9.45 -10.54 -17.72
N HIS A 84 8.53 -11.49 -17.85
CA HIS A 84 7.81 -11.79 -19.10
C HIS A 84 6.51 -10.99 -19.27
N MET A 85 6.23 -10.04 -18.38
CA MET A 85 5.04 -9.17 -18.37
C MET A 85 5.48 -7.70 -18.53
N PRO A 86 5.90 -7.27 -19.73
CA PRO A 86 6.55 -5.96 -19.92
C PRO A 86 5.61 -4.77 -19.70
N ARG A 87 4.28 -4.97 -19.79
CA ARG A 87 3.25 -3.93 -19.62
C ARG A 87 2.54 -3.97 -18.26
N LEU A 88 3.05 -4.75 -17.30
CA LEU A 88 2.43 -4.86 -16.00
C LEU A 88 2.47 -3.51 -15.27
N ARG A 89 1.29 -3.01 -14.90
CA ARG A 89 1.09 -1.73 -14.21
C ARG A 89 0.60 -1.92 -12.78
N GLN A 90 -0.11 -3.01 -12.49
CA GLN A 90 -0.67 -3.29 -11.18
C GLN A 90 -0.30 -4.70 -10.75
N LEU A 91 0.25 -4.82 -9.55
CA LEU A 91 0.61 -6.08 -8.93
C LEU A 91 0.09 -6.12 -7.50
N ASP A 92 -0.73 -7.13 -7.21
CA ASP A 92 -1.17 -7.47 -5.86
C ASP A 92 -0.56 -8.83 -5.47
N ILE A 93 0.31 -8.83 -4.46
CA ILE A 93 0.94 -10.03 -3.90
C ILE A 93 0.63 -10.17 -2.40
N SER A 94 -0.42 -9.49 -1.94
CA SER A 94 -0.83 -9.45 -0.53
C SER A 94 -1.23 -10.83 0.01
N ASP A 95 -1.31 -11.00 1.33
CA ASP A 95 -1.66 -12.28 1.99
C ASP A 95 -0.79 -13.47 1.52
N ASN A 96 0.50 -13.23 1.34
CA ASN A 96 1.48 -14.26 1.02
C ASN A 96 2.65 -14.17 2.00
N PRO A 97 3.09 -15.28 2.64
CA PRO A 97 4.19 -15.28 3.60
C PRO A 97 5.57 -15.15 2.92
N LEU A 98 5.77 -14.05 2.19
CA LEU A 98 6.99 -13.77 1.41
C LEU A 98 8.22 -13.56 2.28
N THR A 99 8.03 -13.04 3.50
CA THR A 99 9.09 -12.64 4.44
C THR A 99 10.02 -11.54 3.88
N ASP A 100 10.99 -11.13 4.70
CA ASP A 100 12.04 -10.20 4.31
C ASP A 100 12.85 -10.66 3.10
N GLY A 101 13.17 -11.97 3.03
CA GLY A 101 13.97 -12.51 1.93
C GLY A 101 13.23 -12.43 0.60
N GLY A 102 11.94 -12.77 0.61
CA GLY A 102 11.10 -12.74 -0.58
C GLY A 102 10.96 -11.33 -1.13
N ILE A 103 10.64 -10.33 -0.31
CA ILE A 103 10.49 -8.96 -0.81
C ILE A 103 11.82 -8.38 -1.31
N ARG A 104 12.94 -8.68 -0.63
CA ARG A 104 14.28 -8.26 -1.08
C ARG A 104 14.62 -8.83 -2.46
N SER A 105 14.24 -10.08 -2.73
CA SER A 105 14.44 -10.69 -4.04
C SER A 105 13.68 -9.97 -5.16
N LEU A 106 12.52 -9.36 -4.86
CA LEU A 106 11.66 -8.65 -5.81
C LEU A 106 12.10 -7.20 -6.08
N ILE A 107 12.91 -6.58 -5.20
CA ILE A 107 13.39 -5.19 -5.37
C ILE A 107 14.01 -4.95 -6.75
N PRO A 108 14.95 -5.78 -7.26
CA PRO A 108 15.51 -5.61 -8.60
C PRO A 108 14.47 -5.61 -9.73
N TYR A 109 13.36 -6.35 -9.57
CA TYR A 109 12.27 -6.30 -10.54
C TYR A 109 11.53 -4.97 -10.46
N PHE A 110 11.17 -4.50 -9.26
CA PHE A 110 10.45 -3.22 -9.10
C PHE A 110 11.22 -2.04 -9.68
N LEU A 111 12.52 -1.96 -9.40
CA LEU A 111 13.41 -0.93 -9.95
C LEU A 111 13.34 -0.90 -11.48
N LYS A 112 13.52 -2.08 -12.12
CA LYS A 112 13.44 -2.20 -13.59
C LYS A 112 12.04 -1.92 -14.12
N ALA A 113 10.99 -2.33 -13.42
CA ALA A 113 9.61 -2.22 -13.88
C ALA A 113 9.10 -0.77 -13.88
N ILE A 114 9.55 0.06 -12.93
CA ILE A 114 9.19 1.47 -12.83
C ILE A 114 9.92 2.33 -13.87
N GLU A 115 11.08 1.88 -14.38
CA GLU A 115 11.82 2.59 -15.43
C GLU A 115 11.27 2.33 -16.85
N ARG A 116 10.36 1.35 -17.02
CA ARG A 116 9.79 0.98 -18.32
C ARG A 116 8.98 2.14 -18.94
N PRO A 117 8.77 2.14 -20.28
CA PRO A 117 7.87 3.10 -20.93
C PRO A 117 6.47 3.13 -20.30
N ASP A 118 5.91 1.94 -20.04
CA ASP A 118 4.68 1.70 -19.27
C ASP A 118 5.06 1.21 -17.86
N PRO A 119 5.28 2.11 -16.89
CA PRO A 119 5.85 1.74 -15.60
C PRO A 119 4.83 1.01 -14.71
N LEU A 120 5.35 0.13 -13.85
CA LEU A 120 4.60 -0.38 -12.70
C LEU A 120 4.17 0.81 -11.82
N SER A 121 2.86 0.97 -11.61
CA SER A 121 2.28 2.15 -10.95
C SER A 121 1.59 1.82 -9.63
N ASP A 122 1.12 0.59 -9.46
CA ASP A 122 0.36 0.16 -8.29
C ASP A 122 0.94 -1.14 -7.74
N ILE A 123 1.39 -1.08 -6.49
CA ILE A 123 1.99 -2.22 -5.78
C ILE A 123 1.26 -2.42 -4.47
N LYS A 124 0.78 -3.63 -4.21
CA LYS A 124 0.23 -4.03 -2.92
C LYS A 124 0.98 -5.23 -2.37
N ILE A 125 1.51 -5.06 -1.16
CA ILE A 125 2.29 -6.05 -0.43
C ILE A 125 1.76 -6.05 1.01
N GLU A 126 0.45 -6.29 1.16
CA GLU A 126 -0.23 -6.30 2.46
C GLU A 126 -0.09 -7.66 3.12
N ASN A 127 0.04 -7.71 4.45
CA ASN A 127 0.09 -8.97 5.21
C ASN A 127 1.08 -10.00 4.63
N CYS A 128 2.31 -9.56 4.39
CA CYS A 128 3.36 -10.38 3.78
C CYS A 128 4.43 -10.86 4.77
N SER A 129 4.16 -10.72 6.08
CA SER A 129 5.12 -11.02 7.15
C SER A 129 6.44 -10.23 7.00
N LEU A 130 6.34 -8.97 6.58
CA LEU A 130 7.51 -8.12 6.38
C LEU A 130 7.93 -7.45 7.69
N SER A 131 9.24 -7.42 7.93
CA SER A 131 9.82 -6.57 8.96
C SER A 131 10.00 -5.13 8.47
N SER A 132 10.17 -4.22 9.43
CA SER A 132 10.53 -2.85 9.14
C SER A 132 11.81 -2.72 8.31
N VAL A 133 12.82 -3.54 8.58
CA VAL A 133 14.12 -3.48 7.88
C VAL A 133 13.94 -3.73 6.38
N ALA A 134 13.14 -4.72 6.01
CA ALA A 134 12.88 -5.02 4.61
C ALA A 134 12.05 -3.92 3.92
N VAL A 135 11.06 -3.35 4.60
CA VAL A 135 10.28 -2.23 4.05
C VAL A 135 11.13 -0.96 3.90
N VAL A 136 11.98 -0.64 4.87
CA VAL A 136 12.91 0.50 4.75
C VAL A 136 13.80 0.33 3.53
N GLN A 137 14.38 -0.86 3.34
CA GLN A 137 15.17 -1.16 2.16
C GLN A 137 14.37 -1.02 0.86
N LEU A 138 13.12 -1.49 0.82
CA LEU A 138 12.24 -1.32 -0.33
C LEU A 138 12.04 0.17 -0.64
N LEU A 139 11.62 0.97 0.35
CA LEU A 139 11.36 2.41 0.22
C LEU A 139 12.60 3.16 -0.25
N GLU A 140 13.77 2.88 0.32
CA GLU A 140 15.04 3.52 -0.05
C GLU A 140 15.46 3.23 -1.49
N ASN A 141 15.10 2.06 -2.01
CA ASN A 141 15.38 1.70 -3.41
C ASN A 141 14.40 2.38 -4.37
N ILE A 142 13.10 2.41 -4.04
CA ILE A 142 12.09 2.95 -4.96
C ILE A 142 11.96 4.48 -4.92
N GLN A 143 12.48 5.16 -3.88
CA GLN A 143 12.38 6.62 -3.75
C GLN A 143 13.18 7.41 -4.81
N HIS A 144 14.17 6.79 -5.46
CA HIS A 144 15.10 7.47 -6.39
C HIS A 144 14.73 7.32 -7.87
N LEU A 145 13.53 6.82 -8.16
CA LEU A 145 13.15 6.46 -9.52
C LEU A 145 12.63 7.67 -10.31
N GLY A 146 13.00 7.74 -11.59
CA GLY A 146 12.66 8.86 -12.48
C GLY A 146 11.17 8.97 -12.86
N LYS A 147 10.37 7.97 -12.52
CA LYS A 147 8.90 7.97 -12.71
C LYS A 147 8.20 7.67 -11.38
N PRO A 148 7.14 8.40 -11.03
CA PRO A 148 6.47 8.25 -9.75
C PRO A 148 5.65 6.96 -9.68
N LEU A 149 5.84 6.18 -8.62
CA LEU A 149 4.88 5.15 -8.22
C LEU A 149 3.58 5.86 -7.83
N ARG A 150 2.42 5.36 -8.31
CA ARG A 150 1.13 6.01 -8.07
C ARG A 150 0.49 5.54 -6.77
N SER A 151 0.58 4.24 -6.48
CA SER A 151 -0.07 3.60 -5.34
C SER A 151 0.86 2.58 -4.69
N LEU A 152 0.96 2.66 -3.36
CA LEU A 152 1.69 1.70 -2.54
C LEU A 152 0.80 1.27 -1.38
N SER A 153 0.67 -0.03 -1.19
CA SER A 153 0.08 -0.60 0.02
C SER A 153 1.07 -1.50 0.75
N LEU A 154 1.24 -1.24 2.04
CA LEU A 154 2.07 -2.00 2.98
C LEU A 154 1.25 -2.46 4.20
N ALA A 155 -0.08 -2.36 4.12
CA ALA A 155 -0.98 -2.61 5.24
C ALA A 155 -0.79 -3.99 5.87
N ASP A 156 -1.19 -4.13 7.12
CA ASP A 156 -1.18 -5.40 7.85
C ASP A 156 0.21 -6.07 7.93
N ASN A 157 1.29 -5.29 7.80
CA ASN A 157 2.63 -5.75 8.16
C ASN A 157 3.04 -5.06 9.46
N ASN A 158 3.45 -5.79 10.48
CA ASN A 158 3.83 -5.20 11.77
C ASN A 158 5.21 -4.50 11.69
N LEU A 159 5.26 -3.30 11.11
CA LEU A 159 6.48 -2.54 10.84
C LEU A 159 6.96 -1.72 12.04
N GLY A 160 6.07 -1.41 12.99
CA GLY A 160 6.43 -0.62 14.16
C GLY A 160 6.74 0.86 13.85
N SER A 161 7.06 1.64 14.89
CA SER A 161 7.30 3.09 14.78
C SER A 161 8.51 3.48 13.93
N CYS A 162 9.49 2.60 13.78
CA CYS A 162 10.75 2.90 13.09
C CYS A 162 10.58 3.15 11.58
N VAL A 163 9.46 2.75 10.98
CA VAL A 163 9.16 3.01 9.57
C VAL A 163 8.68 4.44 9.29
N GLY A 164 8.36 5.22 10.34
CA GLY A 164 7.84 6.58 10.20
C GLY A 164 8.78 7.54 9.45
N VAL A 165 10.06 7.58 9.83
CA VAL A 165 11.07 8.42 9.14
C VAL A 165 11.28 7.99 7.68
N PRO A 166 11.51 6.70 7.37
CA PRO A 166 11.59 6.19 6.00
C PRO A 166 10.38 6.53 5.11
N LEU A 167 9.15 6.37 5.63
CA LEU A 167 7.94 6.74 4.91
C LEU A 167 7.87 8.24 4.61
N ALA A 168 8.20 9.09 5.59
CA ALA A 168 8.20 10.54 5.40
C ALA A 168 9.20 10.97 4.32
N LYS A 169 10.41 10.40 4.35
CA LYS A 169 11.44 10.60 3.32
C LYS A 169 10.96 10.14 1.94
N PHE A 170 10.30 8.98 1.86
CA PHE A 170 9.77 8.44 0.61
C PHE A 170 8.66 9.32 0.01
N LEU A 171 7.80 9.93 0.82
CA LEU A 171 6.70 10.79 0.35
C LEU A 171 7.19 12.06 -0.38
N GLY A 172 8.40 12.54 -0.07
CA GLY A 172 8.99 13.72 -0.73
C GLY A 172 9.21 13.56 -2.25
N PRO A 173 10.12 12.68 -2.69
CA PRO A 173 10.46 12.52 -4.10
C PRO A 173 9.43 11.69 -4.88
N SER A 174 8.69 10.79 -4.23
CA SER A 174 7.88 9.78 -4.93
C SER A 174 6.67 10.35 -5.67
N ARG A 175 6.16 11.53 -5.27
CA ARG A 175 4.87 12.09 -5.73
C ARG A 175 3.72 11.06 -5.67
N LEU A 176 3.79 10.14 -4.70
CA LEU A 176 2.82 9.08 -4.50
C LEU A 176 1.43 9.67 -4.32
N GLN A 177 0.43 9.09 -4.98
CA GLN A 177 -0.96 9.56 -4.91
C GLN A 177 -1.80 8.77 -3.91
N ARG A 178 -1.47 7.50 -3.68
CA ARG A 178 -2.20 6.61 -2.78
C ARG A 178 -1.26 5.85 -1.88
N LEU A 179 -1.46 5.99 -0.57
CA LEU A 179 -0.71 5.26 0.44
C LEU A 179 -1.66 4.52 1.36
N ASN A 180 -1.51 3.20 1.46
CA ASN A 180 -2.16 2.39 2.48
C ASN A 180 -1.10 1.84 3.44
N ILE A 181 -1.15 2.30 4.68
CA ILE A 181 -0.34 1.81 5.80
C ILE A 181 -1.26 1.49 6.99
N GLU A 182 -2.44 0.97 6.71
CA GLU A 182 -3.36 0.43 7.73
C GLU A 182 -2.66 -0.64 8.56
N ASP A 183 -2.85 -0.57 9.89
CA ASP A 183 -2.40 -1.60 10.84
C ASP A 183 -0.92 -2.02 10.68
N VAL A 184 -0.02 -1.03 10.51
CA VAL A 184 1.43 -1.29 10.42
C VAL A 184 2.19 -1.09 11.73
N GLY A 185 1.45 -0.90 12.83
CA GLY A 185 2.03 -0.71 14.16
C GLY A 185 2.81 0.60 14.35
N LEU A 186 2.47 1.69 13.64
CA LEU A 186 3.21 2.97 13.77
C LEU A 186 3.28 3.47 15.22
N GLY A 187 2.17 3.40 15.95
CA GLY A 187 2.03 3.98 17.28
C GLY A 187 2.28 5.49 17.33
N PRO A 188 2.24 6.11 18.52
CA PRO A 188 2.44 7.55 18.69
C PRO A 188 3.77 8.06 18.12
N LEU A 189 4.86 7.33 18.37
CA LEU A 189 6.20 7.71 17.90
C LEU A 189 6.31 7.66 16.37
N GLY A 190 5.71 6.66 15.72
CA GLY A 190 5.74 6.56 14.25
C GLY A 190 4.98 7.71 13.59
N PHE A 191 3.82 8.10 14.13
CA PHE A 191 3.07 9.27 13.67
C PHE A 191 3.82 10.58 13.93
N GLN A 192 4.47 10.73 15.08
CA GLN A 192 5.29 11.90 15.37
C GLN A 192 6.44 12.06 14.36
N GLU A 193 7.12 10.97 14.01
CA GLU A 193 8.19 11.01 13.01
C GLU A 193 7.67 11.26 11.60
N LEU A 194 6.52 10.69 11.23
CA LEU A 194 5.82 11.01 9.98
C LEU A 194 5.46 12.49 9.89
N GLU A 195 4.88 13.04 10.96
CA GLU A 195 4.51 14.44 11.08
C GLU A 195 5.75 15.31 10.93
N ARG A 196 6.80 15.08 11.73
CA ARG A 196 8.05 15.84 11.68
C ARG A 196 8.73 15.82 10.32
N GLY A 197 8.77 14.65 9.68
CA GLY A 197 9.48 14.42 8.42
C GLY A 197 8.69 14.72 7.15
N LEU A 198 7.39 15.04 7.25
CA LEU A 198 6.54 15.24 6.09
C LEU A 198 7.13 16.35 5.18
N PRO A 199 7.22 16.20 3.86
CA PRO A 199 7.70 17.25 2.97
C PRO A 199 6.68 18.39 2.85
N GLU A 200 7.10 19.58 2.40
CA GLU A 200 6.21 20.75 2.25
C GLU A 200 5.10 20.57 1.20
N ASP A 201 5.34 19.75 0.19
CA ASP A 201 4.37 19.40 -0.86
C ASP A 201 4.26 17.88 -0.98
N VAL A 202 3.07 17.36 -0.71
CA VAL A 202 2.75 15.94 -0.70
C VAL A 202 1.72 15.66 -1.80
N GLY A 203 2.08 14.77 -2.74
CA GLY A 203 1.22 14.42 -3.87
C GLY A 203 0.02 13.51 -3.56
N LEU A 204 -0.25 13.23 -2.28
CA LEU A 204 -1.28 12.27 -1.85
C LEU A 204 -2.68 12.80 -2.15
N VAL A 205 -3.50 11.92 -2.73
CA VAL A 205 -4.92 12.10 -3.00
C VAL A 205 -5.75 11.20 -2.06
N TRP A 206 -5.24 10.02 -1.73
CA TRP A 206 -5.87 9.07 -0.83
C TRP A 206 -4.84 8.52 0.15
N VAL A 207 -5.20 8.46 1.43
CA VAL A 207 -4.35 7.87 2.47
C VAL A 207 -5.18 7.05 3.44
N ASN A 208 -4.64 5.90 3.84
CA ASN A 208 -5.16 5.11 4.94
C ASN A 208 -4.05 4.87 5.98
N VAL A 209 -4.26 5.42 7.16
CA VAL A 209 -3.40 5.29 8.36
C VAL A 209 -4.19 4.70 9.52
N SER A 210 -5.31 4.03 9.25
CA SER A 210 -6.18 3.48 10.29
C SER A 210 -5.49 2.35 11.07
N LYS A 211 -6.02 2.04 12.26
CA LYS A 211 -5.57 0.93 13.13
C LYS A 211 -4.11 1.00 13.58
N ASN A 212 -3.51 2.18 13.59
CA ASN A 212 -2.10 2.36 13.95
C ASN A 212 -1.87 2.81 15.40
N ARG A 213 -2.93 2.88 16.21
CA ARG A 213 -2.86 3.23 17.64
C ARG A 213 -2.12 4.55 17.92
N GLY A 214 -2.22 5.52 17.02
CA GLY A 214 -1.40 6.73 17.03
C GLY A 214 -1.73 7.81 18.06
N LYS A 215 -2.82 7.65 18.83
CA LYS A 215 -3.29 8.59 19.87
C LYS A 215 -3.37 10.03 19.34
N LYS A 216 -2.88 11.01 20.11
CA LYS A 216 -2.94 12.43 19.73
C LYS A 216 -2.02 12.72 18.54
N GLU A 217 -0.90 12.02 18.43
CA GLU A 217 0.11 12.20 17.39
C GLU A 217 -0.44 11.90 16.00
N ALA A 218 -1.39 10.95 15.89
CA ALA A 218 -2.12 10.74 14.65
C ALA A 218 -2.91 11.99 14.21
N ALA A 219 -3.52 12.71 15.14
CA ALA A 219 -4.27 13.92 14.82
C ALA A 219 -3.36 15.09 14.41
N GLU A 220 -2.20 15.23 15.05
CA GLU A 220 -1.17 16.21 14.65
C GLU A 220 -0.62 15.90 13.25
N PHE A 221 -0.35 14.63 12.96
CA PHE A 221 0.02 14.18 11.62
C PHE A 221 -1.05 14.53 10.59
N LEU A 222 -2.33 14.23 10.86
CA LEU A 222 -3.43 14.57 9.96
C LEU A 222 -3.54 16.07 9.71
N ALA A 223 -3.45 16.88 10.76
CA ALA A 223 -3.52 18.32 10.65
C ALA A 223 -2.42 18.86 9.72
N LYS A 224 -1.20 18.35 9.87
CA LYS A 224 -0.08 18.72 9.01
C LYS A 224 -0.25 18.21 7.59
N LEU A 225 -0.68 16.96 7.42
CA LEU A 225 -0.89 16.36 6.10
C LEU A 225 -1.91 17.14 5.28
N VAL A 226 -3.04 17.51 5.88
CA VAL A 226 -4.08 18.31 5.23
C VAL A 226 -3.53 19.65 4.72
N SER A 227 -2.60 20.27 5.47
CA SER A 227 -1.98 21.54 5.05
C SER A 227 -0.96 21.39 3.92
N ARG A 228 -0.36 20.19 3.77
CA ARG A 228 0.76 19.92 2.84
C ARG A 228 0.36 19.10 1.61
N ALA A 229 -0.85 18.54 1.58
CA ALA A 229 -1.38 17.75 0.49
C ALA A 229 -2.61 18.46 -0.14
N PRO A 230 -2.43 19.40 -1.08
CA PRO A 230 -3.54 20.19 -1.63
C PRO A 230 -4.55 19.36 -2.44
N GLU A 231 -4.11 18.23 -2.99
CA GLU A 231 -4.94 17.31 -3.79
C GLU A 231 -5.58 16.20 -2.95
N LEU A 232 -5.39 16.22 -1.62
CA LEU A 232 -5.94 15.21 -0.72
C LEU A 232 -7.47 15.24 -0.75
N SER A 233 -8.05 14.09 -1.04
CA SER A 233 -9.49 13.88 -1.22
C SER A 233 -10.06 12.95 -0.15
N VAL A 234 -9.34 11.87 0.20
CA VAL A 234 -9.82 10.88 1.15
C VAL A 234 -8.75 10.52 2.16
N VAL A 235 -9.12 10.57 3.43
CA VAL A 235 -8.31 10.15 4.57
C VAL A 235 -9.09 9.09 5.35
N ASN A 236 -8.47 7.94 5.58
CA ASN A 236 -8.92 7.01 6.61
C ASN A 236 -7.92 7.02 7.78
N ALA A 237 -8.36 7.48 8.95
CA ALA A 237 -7.60 7.50 10.18
C ALA A 237 -8.39 6.89 11.35
N GLY A 238 -9.30 5.98 11.03
CA GLY A 238 -10.06 5.25 12.04
C GLY A 238 -9.17 4.41 12.97
N TYR A 239 -9.70 4.03 14.12
CA TYR A 239 -9.04 3.10 15.06
C TYR A 239 -7.61 3.53 15.46
N ASN A 240 -7.39 4.81 15.70
CA ASN A 240 -6.09 5.34 16.15
C ASN A 240 -6.06 5.69 17.64
N PHE A 241 -7.14 5.41 18.38
CA PHE A 241 -7.27 5.76 19.81
C PHE A 241 -7.03 7.26 20.08
N MET A 242 -7.50 8.13 19.19
CA MET A 242 -7.39 9.57 19.38
C MET A 242 -8.20 10.03 20.60
N PRO A 243 -7.61 10.77 21.55
CA PRO A 243 -8.35 11.35 22.67
C PRO A 243 -9.22 12.55 22.23
N ALA A 244 -10.18 12.97 23.07
CA ALA A 244 -11.17 14.00 22.74
C ALA A 244 -10.55 15.34 22.26
N GLU A 245 -9.40 15.71 22.82
CA GLU A 245 -8.67 16.94 22.48
C GLU A 245 -8.08 16.94 21.06
N SER A 246 -8.09 15.79 20.38
CA SER A 246 -7.63 15.64 19.01
C SER A 246 -8.62 16.23 17.99
N LEU A 247 -9.91 16.22 18.31
CA LEU A 247 -10.95 16.64 17.38
C LEU A 247 -10.86 18.14 17.01
N PRO A 248 -10.64 19.07 17.96
CA PRO A 248 -10.39 20.48 17.63
C PRO A 248 -9.18 20.67 16.70
N VAL A 249 -8.08 19.93 16.91
CA VAL A 249 -6.85 20.01 16.09
C VAL A 249 -7.16 19.66 14.63
N ILE A 250 -7.88 18.55 14.42
CA ILE A 250 -8.30 18.12 13.08
C ILE A 250 -9.26 19.16 12.48
N CYS A 251 -10.28 19.60 13.22
CA CYS A 251 -11.28 20.54 12.71
C CYS A 251 -10.65 21.86 12.24
N GLU A 252 -9.72 22.43 13.00
CA GLU A 252 -9.03 23.67 12.62
C GLU A 252 -8.18 23.47 11.35
N ALA A 253 -7.46 22.35 11.25
CA ALA A 253 -6.72 22.05 10.03
C ALA A 253 -7.64 21.89 8.80
N LEU A 254 -8.80 21.26 8.97
CA LEU A 254 -9.79 21.09 7.91
C LEU A 254 -10.39 22.41 7.42
N LYS A 255 -10.64 23.37 8.33
CA LYS A 255 -11.10 24.71 7.94
C LYS A 255 -10.06 25.50 7.15
N LEU A 256 -8.78 25.31 7.48
CA LEU A 256 -7.67 25.94 6.76
C LEU A 256 -7.33 25.22 5.46
N SER A 257 -7.83 23.99 5.28
CA SER A 257 -7.63 23.22 4.06
C SER A 257 -8.22 23.97 2.87
N ARG A 258 -7.40 24.15 1.83
CA ARG A 258 -7.83 24.70 0.54
C ARG A 258 -8.14 23.60 -0.48
N GLY A 259 -8.21 22.36 0.00
CA GLY A 259 -8.09 21.14 -0.81
C GLY A 259 -9.43 20.56 -1.26
N LYS A 260 -9.33 19.41 -1.94
CA LYS A 260 -10.46 18.65 -2.50
C LYS A 260 -11.01 17.61 -1.51
N LEU A 261 -10.90 17.87 -0.21
CA LEU A 261 -11.15 16.86 0.80
C LEU A 261 -12.64 16.51 0.87
N GLU A 262 -12.96 15.29 0.48
CA GLU A 262 -14.31 14.76 0.39
C GLU A 262 -14.68 13.94 1.63
N ARG A 263 -13.70 13.22 2.19
CA ARG A 263 -13.93 12.29 3.31
C ARG A 263 -12.74 12.20 4.25
N VAL A 264 -13.02 12.36 5.54
CA VAL A 264 -12.11 12.04 6.65
C VAL A 264 -12.82 11.04 7.56
N ASP A 265 -12.38 9.80 7.53
CA ASP A 265 -12.90 8.73 8.36
C ASP A 265 -12.14 8.66 9.68
N LEU A 266 -12.84 8.93 10.78
CA LEU A 266 -12.34 8.85 12.16
C LEU A 266 -13.08 7.77 12.97
N THR A 267 -13.76 6.82 12.31
CA THR A 267 -14.47 5.72 12.98
C THR A 267 -13.56 4.93 13.92
N GLY A 268 -14.10 4.36 14.99
CA GLY A 268 -13.29 3.61 15.97
C GLY A 268 -12.42 4.45 16.91
N ASN A 269 -12.35 5.78 16.77
CA ASN A 269 -11.73 6.68 17.75
C ASN A 269 -12.75 7.10 18.84
N GLY A 270 -13.20 6.15 19.67
CA GLY A 270 -14.37 6.30 20.55
C GLY A 270 -14.40 7.55 21.43
N HIS A 271 -13.25 8.04 21.89
CA HIS A 271 -13.15 9.23 22.73
C HIS A 271 -13.45 10.56 22.02
N LEU A 272 -13.52 10.60 20.68
CA LEU A 272 -13.81 11.84 19.93
C LEU A 272 -15.26 12.34 20.08
N CYS A 273 -16.17 11.51 20.58
CA CYS A 273 -17.61 11.83 20.65
C CYS A 273 -18.11 12.21 22.04
N GLU A 274 -17.25 12.24 23.07
CA GLU A 274 -17.67 12.55 24.44
C GLU A 274 -17.39 14.04 24.78
N PRO A 275 -18.38 14.82 25.27
CA PRO A 275 -19.79 14.50 25.49
C PRO A 275 -20.72 14.78 24.29
N SER A 276 -20.27 15.52 23.27
CA SER A 276 -21.04 15.80 22.05
C SER A 276 -20.14 16.29 20.92
N PRO A 277 -20.40 15.94 19.65
CA PRO A 277 -19.60 16.42 18.53
C PRO A 277 -19.63 17.96 18.46
N PRO A 278 -18.48 18.64 18.25
CA PRO A 278 -18.41 20.09 18.20
C PRO A 278 -19.30 20.65 17.08
N PRO A 279 -19.97 21.80 17.30
CA PRO A 279 -20.77 22.46 16.26
C PRO A 279 -19.94 22.83 15.02
N MET A 280 -18.63 22.97 15.17
CA MET A 280 -17.67 23.28 14.10
C MET A 280 -17.61 22.22 12.98
N LEU A 281 -18.07 20.98 13.24
CA LEU A 281 -18.16 19.93 12.22
C LEU A 281 -19.31 20.15 11.23
N ALA A 282 -20.36 20.89 11.63
CA ALA A 282 -21.52 21.13 10.78
C ALA A 282 -21.17 21.92 9.52
N ASP A 283 -20.15 22.78 9.61
CA ASP A 283 -19.69 23.62 8.51
C ASP A 283 -18.73 22.89 7.55
N LEU A 284 -18.17 21.75 7.97
CA LEU A 284 -17.24 20.96 7.16
C LEU A 284 -18.01 20.04 6.20
N ARG A 285 -18.40 20.59 5.04
CA ARG A 285 -19.19 19.87 4.03
C ARG A 285 -18.56 19.93 2.65
N PHE A 286 -18.59 18.82 1.94
CA PHE A 286 -18.22 18.71 0.53
C PHE A 286 -19.46 18.31 -0.27
N GLN A 287 -19.84 19.14 -1.25
CA GLN A 287 -21.05 18.95 -2.06
C GLN A 287 -22.32 18.68 -1.20
N GLY A 288 -22.45 19.37 -0.07
CA GLY A 288 -23.59 19.23 0.85
C GLY A 288 -23.53 18.02 1.80
N LYS A 289 -22.54 17.15 1.70
CA LYS A 289 -22.33 16.00 2.59
C LYS A 289 -21.27 16.31 3.66
N PRO A 290 -21.40 15.81 4.90
CA PRO A 290 -20.36 15.96 5.91
C PRO A 290 -19.03 15.34 5.43
N VAL A 291 -17.92 16.08 5.59
CA VAL A 291 -16.58 15.58 5.25
C VAL A 291 -16.09 14.59 6.31
N VAL A 292 -16.35 14.88 7.58
CA VAL A 292 -15.85 14.07 8.71
C VAL A 292 -16.87 13.01 9.09
N ILE A 293 -16.40 11.78 9.26
CA ILE A 293 -17.18 10.65 9.73
C ILE A 293 -16.65 10.25 11.09
N LEU A 294 -17.51 10.39 12.09
CA LEU A 294 -17.18 10.13 13.48
C LEU A 294 -17.58 8.70 13.90
N PRO A 295 -17.00 8.19 15.00
CA PRO A 295 -17.46 6.97 15.63
C PRO A 295 -18.96 7.05 15.95
N SER A 296 -19.68 5.96 15.70
CA SER A 296 -21.02 5.76 16.26
C SER A 296 -20.91 5.63 17.78
N SER A 297 -21.76 6.35 18.52
CA SER A 297 -21.81 6.41 20.00
C SER A 297 -22.09 5.08 20.72
N LEU A 298 -22.07 3.94 20.00
CA LEU A 298 -22.45 2.62 20.49
C LEU A 298 -21.41 1.52 20.24
N SER A 299 -20.23 1.81 19.66
CA SER A 299 -19.22 0.77 19.41
C SER A 299 -18.04 0.91 20.36
N THR A 300 -18.21 0.46 21.61
CA THR A 300 -17.12 0.01 22.48
C THR A 300 -16.64 -1.39 22.08
N VAL A 301 -16.68 -1.73 20.80
CA VAL A 301 -16.04 -2.97 20.34
C VAL A 301 -14.55 -2.69 20.48
N ALA A 302 -13.97 -3.22 21.55
CA ALA A 302 -12.54 -3.22 21.77
C ALA A 302 -11.90 -3.79 20.50
N TYR A 303 -11.18 -2.95 19.78
CA TYR A 303 -10.18 -3.44 18.85
C TYR A 303 -9.20 -4.23 19.73
N ASP A 304 -9.01 -5.51 19.43
CA ASP A 304 -8.25 -6.40 20.29
C ASP A 304 -6.86 -5.81 20.52
N ASP A 305 -6.54 -5.57 21.79
CA ASP A 305 -5.37 -4.80 22.23
C ASP A 305 -4.08 -5.61 22.13
N ASP A 306 -4.13 -6.85 21.62
CA ASP A 306 -2.99 -7.74 21.65
C ASP A 306 -1.79 -7.15 20.86
N PRO A 307 -0.62 -7.08 21.50
CA PRO A 307 0.60 -6.48 20.95
C PRO A 307 1.33 -7.34 19.92
#